data_AF-A0A7L4D608-F1
#
_entry.id   AF-A0A7L4D608-F1
#
_cell.length_a   1.000
_cell.length_b   1.000
_cell.length_c   1.000
_cell.angle_alpha   90.00
_cell.angle_beta   90.00
_cell.angle_gamma   90.00
#
_symmetry.space_group_name_H-M   'P 1'
#
loop_
_entity.id
_entity.type
_entity.pdbx_description
1 polymer ?
#
loop_
_entity_poly.entity_id
_entity_poly.type
_entity_poly.pdbx_seq_one_letter_code
_entity_poly.pdbx_strand_id
1 'polypeptide(L)'
;GGGSSRAPHEELSMFQLPTLNFSPEQVASVCETLEETGDIERLGRFLWSLPVAPGACEAINKHESILRARAVVAFHTGNFRDLYHILENHKFTKESHGKLQAIRPLGPVDKYRVRKKFPLPRTIWDGEQKTHCFKERTRSLLREWYLQDPYPNPSKKRELAQATGLTPTQVGNWFKNRRQRDRAAAAKNR
;
A
#
# COMPACT_ATOMS: atom_id res chain seq x y z
N GLY A 1 -66.99 -19.64 -36.71
CA GLY A 1 -66.29 -19.56 -35.43
C GLY A 1 -65.02 -20.38 -35.51
N GLY A 2 -63.94 -19.89 -34.89
CA GLY A 2 -62.66 -20.58 -34.66
C GLY A 2 -61.77 -20.74 -35.90
N GLY A 3 -60.46 -20.49 -35.88
CA GLY A 3 -59.53 -20.10 -34.82
C GLY A 3 -58.13 -20.10 -35.42
N SER A 4 -57.46 -18.95 -35.40
CA SER A 4 -56.09 -18.76 -35.89
C SER A 4 -55.11 -19.38 -34.89
N SER A 5 -54.43 -20.47 -35.25
CA SER A 5 -53.40 -21.10 -34.40
C SER A 5 -52.03 -20.54 -34.75
N ARG A 6 -51.62 -19.54 -33.97
CA ARG A 6 -50.29 -18.93 -33.96
C ARG A 6 -49.37 -19.82 -33.11
N ALA A 7 -48.29 -20.33 -33.69
CA ALA A 7 -47.26 -21.05 -32.94
C ALA A 7 -46.62 -20.09 -31.90
N PRO A 8 -46.34 -20.55 -30.66
CA PRO A 8 -45.66 -19.70 -29.69
C PRO A 8 -44.17 -19.67 -30.00
N HIS A 9 -43.64 -18.47 -30.20
CA HIS A 9 -42.21 -18.21 -30.04
C HIS A 9 -41.91 -18.30 -28.55
N GLU A 10 -41.24 -19.37 -28.12
CA GLU A 10 -40.60 -19.42 -26.80
C GLU A 10 -39.45 -18.40 -26.80
N GLU A 11 -39.71 -17.22 -26.23
CA GLU A 11 -38.65 -16.30 -25.85
C GLU A 11 -37.80 -16.93 -24.75
N LEU A 12 -36.52 -17.13 -25.06
CA LEU A 12 -35.48 -17.46 -24.11
C LEU A 12 -35.42 -16.36 -23.04
N SER A 13 -36.03 -16.63 -21.89
CA SER A 13 -35.86 -15.89 -20.65
C SER A 13 -34.40 -15.98 -20.21
N MET A 14 -33.56 -15.08 -20.74
CA MET A 14 -32.22 -14.84 -20.22
C MET A 14 -32.37 -14.10 -18.90
N PHE A 15 -32.23 -14.84 -17.80
CA PHE A 15 -31.84 -14.38 -16.46
C PHE A 15 -31.85 -12.85 -16.27
N GLN A 16 -33.04 -12.29 -16.00
CA GLN A 16 -33.14 -10.96 -15.40
C GLN A 16 -32.59 -11.06 -13.98
N LEU A 17 -31.28 -10.85 -13.83
CA LEU A 17 -30.71 -10.48 -12.55
C LEU A 17 -31.46 -9.23 -12.08
N PRO A 18 -31.97 -9.19 -10.83
CA PRO A 18 -32.68 -8.03 -10.33
C PRO A 18 -31.77 -6.80 -10.46
N THR A 19 -32.15 -5.87 -11.34
CA THR A 19 -31.44 -4.61 -11.50
C THR A 19 -31.70 -3.80 -10.25
N LEU A 20 -30.79 -3.88 -9.28
CA LEU A 20 -30.84 -3.06 -8.09
C LEU A 20 -30.52 -1.62 -8.51
N ASN A 21 -31.56 -0.81 -8.69
CA ASN A 21 -31.44 0.62 -8.95
C ASN A 21 -31.09 1.35 -7.64
N PHE A 22 -29.83 1.28 -7.23
CA PHE A 22 -29.33 2.09 -6.13
C PHE A 22 -29.05 3.52 -6.59
N SER A 23 -29.32 4.50 -5.74
CA SER A 23 -28.84 5.86 -5.96
C SER A 23 -27.31 5.93 -5.81
N PRO A 24 -26.62 6.87 -6.48
CA PRO A 24 -25.18 7.05 -6.31
C PRO A 24 -24.75 7.24 -4.85
N GLU A 25 -25.57 7.91 -4.04
CA GLU A 25 -25.34 8.15 -2.62
C GLU A 25 -25.46 6.87 -1.80
N GLN A 26 -26.43 6.01 -2.13
CA GLN A 26 -26.56 4.69 -1.49
C GLN A 26 -25.35 3.81 -1.80
N VAL A 27 -24.89 3.82 -3.06
CA VAL A 27 -23.68 3.09 -3.47
C VAL A 27 -22.46 3.63 -2.74
N ALA A 28 -22.32 4.94 -2.61
CA ALA A 28 -21.23 5.57 -1.89
C ALA A 28 -21.19 5.18 -0.41
N SER A 29 -22.34 5.19 0.26
CA SER A 29 -22.45 4.79 1.68
C SER A 29 -22.06 3.32 1.91
N VAL A 30 -22.44 2.42 0.98
CA VAL A 30 -22.03 1.01 1.04
C VAL A 30 -20.51 0.88 0.82
N CYS A 31 -19.96 1.60 -0.16
CA CYS A 31 -18.51 1.63 -0.42
C CYS A 31 -17.72 2.11 0.81
N GLU A 32 -18.18 3.17 1.48
CA GLU A 32 -17.57 3.69 2.70
C GLU A 32 -17.58 2.66 3.83
N THR A 33 -18.73 2.03 4.07
CA THR A 33 -18.89 1.02 5.13
C THR A 33 -17.99 -0.21 4.88
N LEU A 34 -17.95 -0.70 3.64
CA LEU A 34 -17.13 -1.85 3.28
C LEU A 34 -15.62 -1.52 3.33
N GLU A 35 -15.25 -0.28 3.03
CA GLU A 35 -13.87 0.17 3.14
C GLU A 35 -13.43 0.35 4.61
N GLU A 36 -14.30 0.88 5.48
CA GLU A 36 -14.01 1.03 6.92
C GLU A 36 -13.90 -0.31 7.65
N THR A 37 -14.70 -1.29 7.25
CA THR A 37 -14.62 -2.66 7.79
C THR A 37 -13.41 -3.43 7.26
N GLY A 38 -12.77 -2.95 6.18
CA GLY A 38 -11.60 -3.58 5.57
C GLY A 38 -11.91 -4.83 4.74
N ASP A 39 -13.19 -5.10 4.43
CA ASP A 39 -13.62 -6.23 3.61
C ASP A 39 -13.48 -5.91 2.11
N ILE A 40 -12.22 -5.91 1.65
CA ILE A 40 -11.89 -5.50 0.28
C ILE A 40 -12.43 -6.49 -0.77
N GLU A 41 -12.55 -7.78 -0.44
CA GLU A 41 -13.12 -8.76 -1.36
C GLU A 41 -14.61 -8.49 -1.61
N ARG A 42 -15.36 -8.23 -0.53
CA ARG A 42 -16.78 -7.90 -0.65
C ARG A 42 -16.98 -6.56 -1.34
N LEU A 43 -16.11 -5.58 -1.07
CA LEU A 43 -16.09 -4.31 -1.80
C LEU A 43 -15.89 -4.53 -3.31
N GLY A 44 -14.94 -5.38 -3.69
CA GLY A 44 -14.69 -5.72 -5.10
C GLY A 44 -15.90 -6.39 -5.77
N ARG A 45 -16.53 -7.37 -5.10
CA ARG A 45 -17.76 -8.02 -5.60
C ARG A 45 -18.92 -7.04 -5.75
N PHE A 46 -19.09 -6.15 -4.77
CA PHE A 46 -20.13 -5.11 -4.81
C PHE A 46 -19.92 -4.16 -5.99
N LEU A 47 -18.71 -3.62 -6.15
CA LEU A 47 -18.36 -2.73 -7.26
C LEU A 47 -18.53 -3.39 -8.64
N TRP A 48 -18.27 -4.70 -8.75
CA TRP A 48 -18.51 -5.48 -9.97
C TRP A 48 -19.99 -5.70 -10.26
N SER A 49 -20.81 -5.79 -9.20
CA SER A 49 -22.27 -6.01 -9.32
C SER A 49 -23.08 -4.75 -9.64
N LEU A 50 -22.44 -3.57 -9.66
CA LEU A 50 -23.14 -2.31 -9.92
C LEU A 50 -23.75 -2.28 -11.32
N PRO A 51 -24.98 -1.74 -11.47
CA PRO A 51 -25.68 -1.74 -12.75
C PRO A 51 -24.91 -0.93 -13.81
N VAL A 52 -24.71 -1.53 -14.98
CA VAL A 52 -24.03 -0.93 -16.14
C VAL A 52 -24.96 -0.01 -16.95
N ALA A 53 -26.13 0.36 -16.39
CA ALA A 53 -27.10 1.21 -17.08
C ALA A 53 -26.45 2.57 -17.41
N PRO A 54 -26.47 3.02 -18.69
CA PRO A 54 -25.65 4.15 -19.15
C PRO A 54 -25.79 5.43 -18.32
N GLY A 55 -27.02 5.77 -17.89
CA GLY A 55 -27.29 6.97 -17.08
C GLY A 55 -26.89 6.87 -15.61
N ALA A 56 -27.02 5.68 -15.00
CA ALA A 56 -26.59 5.46 -13.61
C ALA A 56 -25.05 5.36 -13.52
N CYS A 57 -24.42 4.78 -14.54
CA CYS A 57 -22.97 4.59 -14.62
C CYS A 57 -22.21 5.91 -14.59
N GLU A 58 -22.67 6.95 -15.30
CA GLU A 58 -22.01 8.27 -15.27
C GLU A 58 -22.06 8.94 -13.89
N ALA A 59 -23.19 8.87 -13.19
CA ALA A 59 -23.34 9.47 -11.88
C ALA A 59 -22.50 8.72 -10.83
N ILE A 60 -22.48 7.38 -10.89
CA ILE A 60 -21.67 6.51 -10.03
C ILE A 60 -20.18 6.78 -10.25
N ASN A 61 -19.73 6.92 -11.51
CA ASN A 61 -18.32 7.16 -11.83
C ASN A 61 -17.83 8.57 -11.48
N LYS A 62 -18.73 9.51 -11.15
CA LYS A 62 -18.35 10.85 -10.66
C LYS A 62 -18.25 10.92 -9.15
N HIS A 63 -18.79 9.95 -8.42
CA HIS A 63 -18.82 10.01 -6.96
C HIS A 63 -17.45 9.65 -6.36
N GLU A 64 -16.88 10.56 -5.58
CA GLU A 64 -15.51 10.44 -5.06
C GLU A 64 -15.32 9.17 -4.21
N SER A 65 -16.25 8.86 -3.31
CA SER A 65 -16.19 7.66 -2.45
C SER A 65 -16.14 6.36 -3.26
N ILE A 66 -16.81 6.31 -4.41
CA ILE A 66 -16.84 5.13 -5.28
C ILE A 66 -15.52 5.02 -6.05
N LEU A 67 -15.00 6.13 -6.58
CA LEU A 67 -13.68 6.18 -7.21
C LEU A 67 -12.57 5.77 -6.24
N ARG A 68 -12.63 6.25 -4.99
CA ARG A 68 -11.71 5.86 -3.93
C ARG A 68 -11.80 4.37 -3.63
N ALA A 69 -13.00 3.83 -3.46
CA ALA A 69 -13.21 2.40 -3.25
C ALA A 69 -12.65 1.55 -4.40
N ARG A 70 -12.85 1.99 -5.66
CA ARG A 70 -12.25 1.34 -6.84
C ARG A 70 -10.73 1.39 -6.81
N ALA A 71 -10.13 2.52 -6.44
CA ALA A 71 -8.68 2.63 -6.28
C ALA A 71 -8.16 1.66 -5.20
N VAL A 72 -8.85 1.55 -4.06
CA VAL A 72 -8.50 0.61 -2.98
C VAL A 72 -8.56 -0.84 -3.48
N VAL A 73 -9.65 -1.23 -4.17
CA VAL A 73 -9.77 -2.57 -4.74
C VAL A 73 -8.69 -2.83 -5.78
N ALA A 74 -8.45 -1.90 -6.72
CA ALA A 74 -7.44 -2.03 -7.76
C ALA A 74 -6.03 -2.24 -7.20
N PHE A 75 -5.70 -1.59 -6.07
CA PHE A 75 -4.43 -1.82 -5.37
C PHE A 75 -4.34 -3.22 -4.77
N HIS A 76 -5.39 -3.68 -4.09
CA HIS A 76 -5.42 -4.99 -3.45
C HIS A 76 -5.45 -6.15 -4.45
N THR A 77 -6.07 -5.96 -5.62
CA THR A 77 -6.07 -6.94 -6.71
C THR A 77 -4.84 -6.87 -7.59
N GLY A 78 -3.91 -5.93 -7.34
CA GLY A 78 -2.69 -5.73 -8.13
C GLY A 78 -2.91 -5.12 -9.52
N ASN A 79 -4.10 -4.58 -9.80
CA ASN A 79 -4.40 -3.87 -11.04
C ASN A 79 -3.91 -2.42 -10.97
N PHE A 80 -2.60 -2.23 -10.98
CA PHE A 80 -2.00 -0.91 -10.85
C PHE A 80 -2.31 0.02 -12.02
N ARG A 81 -2.57 -0.52 -13.22
CA ARG A 81 -2.94 0.28 -14.40
C ARG A 81 -4.24 1.04 -14.16
N ASP A 82 -5.25 0.36 -13.65
CA ASP A 82 -6.54 0.96 -13.32
C ASP A 82 -6.45 1.92 -12.13
N LEU A 83 -5.67 1.55 -11.10
CA LEU A 83 -5.37 2.43 -9.97
C LEU A 83 -4.82 3.80 -10.44
N TYR A 84 -3.77 3.80 -11.28
CA TYR A 84 -3.20 5.05 -11.78
C TYR A 84 -4.15 5.80 -12.70
N HIS A 85 -4.90 5.08 -13.53
CA HIS A 85 -5.92 5.70 -14.38
C HIS A 85 -6.95 6.47 -13.54
N ILE A 86 -7.43 5.90 -12.44
CA ILE A 86 -8.38 6.57 -11.54
C ILE A 86 -7.72 7.79 -10.88
N LEU A 87 -6.50 7.63 -10.34
CA LEU A 87 -5.79 8.68 -9.59
C LEU A 87 -5.35 9.87 -10.47
N GLU A 88 -5.03 9.64 -11.74
CA GLU A 88 -4.55 10.68 -12.66
C GLU A 88 -5.69 11.47 -13.32
N ASN A 89 -6.84 10.83 -13.52
CA ASN A 89 -7.96 11.41 -14.27
C ASN A 89 -9.07 12.02 -13.39
N HIS A 90 -9.00 11.87 -12.06
CA HIS A 90 -10.01 12.39 -11.14
C HIS A 90 -9.39 13.26 -10.06
N LYS A 91 -10.11 14.32 -9.66
CA LYS A 91 -9.74 15.16 -8.53
C LYS A 91 -10.38 14.61 -7.25
N PHE A 92 -9.58 14.53 -6.20
CA PHE A 92 -10.02 14.07 -4.88
C PHE A 92 -9.92 15.20 -3.85
N THR A 93 -10.86 15.23 -2.91
CA THR A 93 -10.84 16.12 -1.75
C THR A 93 -9.74 15.75 -0.76
N LYS A 94 -9.40 16.69 0.14
CA LYS A 94 -8.35 16.49 1.15
C LYS A 94 -8.64 15.31 2.10
N GLU A 95 -9.89 14.96 2.31
CA GLU A 95 -10.30 13.86 3.20
C GLU A 95 -9.88 12.50 2.61
N SER A 96 -10.01 12.34 1.29
CA SER A 96 -9.60 11.12 0.59
C SER A 96 -8.08 11.01 0.41
N HIS A 97 -7.33 12.13 0.45
CA HIS A 97 -5.88 12.13 0.18
C HIS A 97 -5.10 11.22 1.13
N GLY A 98 -5.40 11.24 2.42
CA GLY A 98 -4.67 10.43 3.41
C GLY A 98 -4.76 8.93 3.09
N LYS A 99 -5.96 8.46 2.75
CA LYS A 99 -6.21 7.07 2.34
C LYS A 99 -5.50 6.76 1.02
N LEU A 100 -5.73 7.54 -0.03
CA LEU A 100 -5.16 7.31 -1.37
C LEU A 100 -3.62 7.39 -1.38
N GLN A 101 -3.02 8.22 -0.54
CA GLN A 101 -1.57 8.30 -0.39
C GLN A 101 -0.95 7.11 0.34
N ALA A 102 -1.73 6.39 1.16
CA ALA A 102 -1.28 5.11 1.73
C ALA A 102 -1.17 4.02 0.65
N ILE A 103 -1.93 4.17 -0.44
CA ILE A 103 -1.96 3.31 -1.63
C ILE A 103 -0.84 3.67 -2.62
N ARG A 104 0.31 4.16 -2.11
CA ARG A 104 1.42 4.59 -2.96
C ARG A 104 2.34 3.44 -3.34
N PRO A 105 2.90 3.46 -4.56
CA PRO A 105 4.01 2.58 -4.91
C PRO A 105 5.12 2.72 -3.89
N LEU A 106 5.67 1.57 -3.48
CA LEU A 106 6.67 1.48 -2.43
C LEU A 106 7.82 2.46 -2.68
N GLY A 107 8.11 3.30 -1.68
CA GLY A 107 9.26 4.18 -1.71
C GLY A 107 10.57 3.39 -1.71
N PRO A 108 11.73 4.03 -1.96
CA PRO A 108 13.03 3.35 -1.96
C PRO A 108 13.31 2.51 -0.70
N VAL A 109 12.87 3.01 0.47
CA VAL A 109 13.03 2.31 1.76
C VAL A 109 12.15 1.07 1.86
N ASP A 110 10.90 1.15 1.40
CA ASP A 110 9.98 0.01 1.44
C ASP A 110 10.34 -1.05 0.39
N LYS A 111 10.79 -0.61 -0.80
CA LYS A 111 11.40 -1.49 -1.80
C LYS A 111 12.60 -2.23 -1.21
N TYR A 112 13.46 -1.54 -0.46
CA TYR A 112 14.58 -2.18 0.24
C TYR A 112 14.09 -3.20 1.29
N ARG A 113 13.08 -2.87 2.10
CA ARG A 113 12.50 -3.78 3.10
C ARG A 113 11.93 -5.05 2.47
N VAL A 114 11.21 -4.92 1.36
CA VAL A 114 10.65 -6.05 0.61
C VAL A 114 11.76 -6.95 0.06
N ARG A 115 12.77 -6.39 -0.63
CA ARG A 115 13.93 -7.16 -1.13
C ARG A 115 14.70 -7.88 -0.02
N LYS A 116 14.74 -7.29 1.17
CA LYS A 116 15.38 -7.90 2.33
C LYS A 116 14.57 -9.06 2.92
N LYS A 117 13.24 -8.96 2.94
CA LYS A 117 12.35 -10.02 3.46
C LYS A 117 12.13 -11.15 2.46
N PHE A 118 12.11 -10.81 1.17
CA PHE A 118 11.92 -11.72 0.05
C PHE A 118 13.12 -11.60 -0.90
N PRO A 119 14.23 -12.30 -0.59
CA PRO A 119 15.40 -12.30 -1.45
C PRO A 119 15.06 -12.91 -2.82
N LEU A 120 15.85 -12.53 -3.83
CA LEU A 120 15.68 -13.04 -5.19
C LEU A 120 15.80 -14.57 -5.21
N PRO A 121 15.06 -15.26 -6.08
CA PRO A 121 15.19 -16.70 -6.25
C PRO A 121 16.60 -17.06 -6.76
N ARG A 122 17.13 -18.21 -6.32
CA ARG A 122 18.50 -18.68 -6.63
C ARG A 122 18.80 -18.84 -8.12
N THR A 123 17.77 -18.91 -8.95
CA THR A 123 17.88 -19.00 -10.41
C THR A 123 18.36 -17.71 -11.07
N ILE A 124 18.23 -16.57 -10.39
CA ILE A 124 18.59 -15.25 -10.91
C ILE A 124 19.47 -14.47 -9.92
N TRP A 125 19.97 -15.14 -8.87
CA TRP A 125 20.79 -14.54 -7.83
C TRP A 125 21.62 -15.59 -7.09
N ASP A 126 22.94 -15.41 -7.08
CA ASP A 126 23.92 -16.38 -6.53
C ASP A 126 23.96 -16.43 -4.99
N GLY A 127 23.11 -15.65 -4.31
CA GLY A 127 23.04 -15.63 -2.85
C GLY A 127 24.06 -14.71 -2.16
N GLU A 128 24.95 -14.06 -2.93
CA GLU A 128 25.92 -13.12 -2.37
C GLU A 128 25.24 -11.89 -1.76
N GLN A 129 25.18 -11.86 -0.43
CA GLN A 129 24.71 -10.72 0.34
C GLN A 129 25.85 -9.71 0.49
N LYS A 130 25.74 -8.54 -0.17
CA LYS A 130 26.57 -7.39 0.18
C LYS A 130 26.18 -6.89 1.56
N THR A 131 26.92 -7.35 2.57
CA THR A 131 26.76 -6.82 3.92
C THR A 131 27.26 -5.37 3.94
N HIS A 132 26.32 -4.44 4.07
CA HIS A 132 26.64 -3.03 4.28
C HIS A 132 27.00 -2.74 5.76
N CYS A 133 27.25 -3.77 6.56
CA CYS A 133 27.74 -3.61 7.91
C CYS A 133 29.22 -3.23 7.92
N PHE A 134 29.62 -2.37 8.84
CA PHE A 134 31.03 -2.08 9.06
C PHE A 134 31.80 -3.34 9.50
N LYS A 135 33.12 -3.34 9.27
CA LYS A 135 34.03 -4.39 9.74
C LYS A 135 33.88 -4.60 11.25
N GLU A 136 34.08 -5.83 11.74
CA GLU A 136 33.91 -6.17 13.18
C GLU A 136 34.73 -5.24 14.07
N ARG A 137 36.02 -5.00 13.73
CA ARG A 137 36.88 -4.06 14.46
C ARG A 137 36.26 -2.67 14.64
N THR A 138 35.72 -2.10 13.56
CA THR A 138 35.03 -0.82 13.57
C THR A 138 33.76 -0.87 14.43
N ARG A 139 33.00 -1.97 14.35
CA ARG A 139 31.78 -2.15 15.15
C ARG A 139 32.08 -2.26 16.65
N SER A 140 33.12 -3.00 17.02
CA SER A 140 33.53 -3.13 18.42
C SER A 140 33.93 -1.79 19.01
N LEU A 141 34.75 -1.01 18.29
CA LEU A 141 35.17 0.33 18.73
C LEU A 141 33.97 1.28 18.92
N LEU A 142 33.01 1.28 17.99
CA LEU A 142 31.80 2.10 18.12
C LEU A 142 30.91 1.66 19.29
N ARG A 143 30.82 0.35 19.57
CA ARG A 143 30.06 -0.19 20.71
C ARG A 143 30.68 0.19 22.04
N GLU A 144 32.00 0.08 22.16
CA GLU A 144 32.73 0.47 23.37
C GLU A 144 32.53 1.95 23.70
N TRP A 145 32.69 2.82 22.71
CA TRP A 145 32.43 4.25 22.86
C TRP A 145 30.97 4.56 23.22
N TYR A 146 30.02 3.81 22.66
CA TYR A 146 28.61 4.00 22.94
C TYR A 146 28.24 3.75 24.41
N LEU A 147 28.92 2.80 25.08
CA LEU A 147 28.70 2.54 26.50
C LEU A 147 29.17 3.70 27.38
N GLN A 148 30.17 4.45 26.91
CA GLN A 148 30.71 5.62 27.62
C GLN A 148 29.87 6.87 27.37
N ASP A 149 29.59 7.18 26.10
CA ASP A 149 28.82 8.35 25.71
C ASP A 149 27.91 8.04 24.49
N PRO A 150 26.60 7.80 24.72
CA PRO A 150 25.64 7.58 23.64
C PRO A 150 25.37 8.81 22.77
N TYR A 151 25.82 10.01 23.18
CA TYR A 151 25.54 11.30 22.53
C TYR A 151 26.82 12.12 22.26
N PRO A 152 27.75 11.59 21.44
CA PRO A 152 29.01 12.27 21.17
C PRO A 152 28.80 13.62 20.48
N ASN A 153 29.54 14.63 20.95
CA ASN A 153 29.56 15.96 20.34
C ASN A 153 30.24 15.95 18.95
N PRO A 154 30.13 17.03 18.14
CA PRO A 154 30.68 17.08 16.79
C PRO A 154 32.20 16.85 16.70
N SER A 155 32.97 17.30 17.70
CA SER A 155 34.42 17.07 17.75
C SER A 155 34.71 15.58 17.96
N LYS A 156 34.01 14.97 18.91
CA LYS A 156 34.17 13.55 19.22
C LYS A 156 33.76 12.63 18.07
N LYS A 157 32.72 13.01 17.31
CA LYS A 157 32.34 12.32 16.07
C LYS A 157 33.44 12.34 15.02
N ARG A 158 34.19 13.44 14.90
CA ARG A 158 35.32 13.54 13.97
C ARG A 158 36.49 12.65 14.40
N GLU A 159 36.80 12.62 15.69
CA GLU A 159 37.83 11.73 16.25
C GLU A 159 37.47 10.25 16.01
N LEU A 160 36.21 9.87 16.28
CA LEU A 160 35.72 8.52 16.02
C LEU A 160 35.76 8.17 14.54
N ALA A 161 35.42 9.10 13.66
CA ALA A 161 35.52 8.94 12.21
C ALA A 161 36.96 8.62 11.78
N GLN A 162 37.95 9.36 12.30
CA GLN A 162 39.37 9.11 12.05
C GLN A 162 39.80 7.73 12.57
N ALA A 163 39.44 7.38 13.82
CA ALA A 163 39.82 6.10 14.43
C ALA A 163 39.17 4.88 13.76
N THR A 164 37.98 5.06 13.18
CA THR A 164 37.21 3.96 12.54
C THR A 164 37.40 3.86 11.03
N GLY A 165 38.01 4.88 10.40
CA GLY A 165 38.07 5.01 8.94
C GLY A 165 36.70 5.28 8.29
N LEU A 166 35.73 5.80 9.06
CA LEU A 166 34.39 6.15 8.59
C LEU A 166 34.26 7.66 8.38
N THR A 167 33.21 8.09 7.69
CA THR A 167 32.86 9.52 7.65
C THR A 167 32.14 9.95 8.95
N PRO A 168 32.25 11.23 9.35
CA PRO A 168 31.51 11.75 10.51
C PRO A 168 29.99 11.51 10.42
N THR A 169 29.44 11.53 9.20
CA THR A 169 28.02 11.22 8.94
C THR A 169 27.70 9.75 9.20
N GLN A 170 28.56 8.81 8.78
CA GLN A 170 28.39 7.38 9.05
C GLN A 170 28.42 7.09 10.55
N VAL A 171 29.35 7.71 11.28
CA VAL A 171 29.41 7.63 12.75
C VAL A 171 28.13 8.20 13.36
N GLY A 172 27.72 9.40 12.96
CA GLY A 172 26.48 10.03 13.45
C GLY A 172 25.24 9.16 13.24
N ASN A 173 25.10 8.57 12.04
CA ASN A 173 24.01 7.66 11.70
C ASN A 173 24.06 6.37 12.52
N TRP A 174 25.24 5.82 12.77
CA TRP A 174 25.40 4.62 13.58
C TRP A 174 24.90 4.84 15.01
N PHE A 175 25.28 5.95 15.64
CA PHE A 175 24.84 6.30 17.00
C PHE A 175 23.33 6.56 17.05
N LYS A 176 22.79 7.30 16.06
CA LYS A 176 21.33 7.50 15.93
C LYS A 176 20.58 6.17 15.84
N ASN A 177 21.02 5.29 14.95
CA ASN A 177 20.37 3.98 14.73
C ASN A 177 20.52 3.05 15.94
N ARG A 178 21.64 3.13 16.68
CA ARG A 178 21.81 2.37 17.93
C ARG A 178 20.81 2.81 18.99
N ARG A 179 20.67 4.11 19.27
CA ARG A 179 19.68 4.63 20.22
C ARG A 179 18.24 4.28 19.83
N GLN A 180 17.91 4.28 18.53
CA GLN A 180 16.59 3.86 18.06
C GLN A 180 16.30 2.38 18.37
N ARG A 181 17.29 1.49 18.16
CA ARG A 181 17.16 0.07 18.49
C ARG A 181 16.99 -0.16 19.99
N ASP A 182 17.72 0.57 20.81
CA ASP A 182 17.65 0.41 22.27
C ASP A 182 16.28 0.86 22.80
N ARG A 183 15.72 1.96 22.28
CA ARG A 183 14.33 2.37 22.62
C ARG A 183 13.29 1.34 22.16
N ALA A 184 13.44 0.81 20.95
CA ALA A 184 12.52 -0.21 20.44
C ALA A 184 12.59 -1.52 21.26
N ALA A 185 13.79 -1.91 21.70
CA ALA A 185 13.98 -3.06 22.58
C ALA A 185 13.38 -2.81 23.98
N ALA A 186 13.57 -1.62 24.55
CA ALA A 186 12.96 -1.26 25.83
C ALA A 186 11.43 -1.26 25.77
N ALA A 187 10.84 -0.79 24.67
CA ALA A 187 9.37 -0.79 24.46
C ALA A 187 8.77 -2.20 24.29
N LYS A 188 9.55 -3.19 23.88
CA LYS A 188 9.09 -4.58 23.71
C LYS A 188 9.14 -5.39 25.02
N ASN A 189 9.91 -4.93 26.01
CA ASN A 189 10.06 -5.59 27.31
C ASN A 189 9.17 -4.97 28.41
N ARG A 190 8.18 -4.16 28.01
CA ARG A 190 7.20 -3.52 28.88
C ARG A 190 5.81 -3.99 28.48
#